data_AF-A0A350PHL9-F1
#
_entry.id   AF-A0A350PHL9-F1
#
_cell.length_a   1.000
_cell.length_b   1.000
_cell.length_c   1.000
_cell.angle_alpha   90.00
_cell.angle_beta   90.00
_cell.angle_gamma   90.00
#
_symmetry.space_group_name_H-M   'P 1'
#
loop_
_entity.id
_entity.type
_entity.pdbx_description
1 polymer ?
#
loop_
_entity_poly.entity_id
_entity_poly.type
_entity_poly.pdbx_seq_one_letter_code
_entity_poly.pdbx_strand_id
1 'polypeptide(L)'
;MGMLLTGLAIMLFQSVNLDMMIAGNKRRYNQASFAAQSGMNHFAALQFNYDQLKNLAGNNLELNLIREAIDDKHSYEVTIKFCCGRLGEVLQPGQYYVQSTGWYKRNTNHESSATYQSFYSLDNNDF
;
A
#
# COMPACT_ATOMS: atom_id res chain seq x y z
N MET A 1 39.54 33.61 9.13
CA MET A 1 39.01 32.55 10.03
C MET A 1 37.48 32.48 10.04
N GLY A 2 36.74 33.61 10.06
CA GLY A 2 35.26 33.61 10.12
C GLY A 2 34.53 33.00 8.91
N MET A 3 35.04 33.16 7.69
CA MET A 3 34.40 32.60 6.48
C MET A 3 34.40 31.07 6.40
N LEU A 4 35.38 30.39 7.01
CA LEU A 4 35.42 28.92 7.03
C LEU A 4 34.40 28.34 8.01
N LEU A 5 34.21 29.01 9.16
CA LEU A 5 33.23 28.60 10.17
C LEU A 5 31.79 28.80 9.67
N THR A 6 31.52 29.88 8.94
CA THR A 6 30.19 30.10 8.34
C THR A 6 29.91 29.12 7.20
N GLY A 7 30.90 28.81 6.36
CA GLY A 7 30.76 27.80 5.30
C GLY A 7 30.47 26.40 5.85
N LEU A 8 31.19 25.98 6.89
CA LEU A 8 30.92 24.71 7.59
C LEU A 8 29.53 24.68 8.24
N ALA A 9 29.12 25.77 8.87
CA ALA A 9 27.80 25.86 9.48
C ALA A 9 26.66 25.76 8.45
N ILE A 10 26.81 26.39 7.27
CA ILE A 10 25.84 26.29 6.18
C ILE A 10 25.77 24.86 5.65
N MET A 11 26.91 24.21 5.40
CA MET A 11 26.92 22.82 4.92
C MET A 11 26.26 21.86 5.91
N LEU A 12 26.55 22.02 7.21
CA LEU A 12 25.96 21.20 8.26
C LEU A 12 24.45 21.41 8.39
N PHE A 13 23.99 22.66 8.28
CA PHE A 13 22.56 22.96 8.28
C PHE A 13 21.83 22.31 7.09
N GLN A 14 22.42 22.40 5.90
CA GLN A 14 21.83 21.80 4.70
C GLN A 14 21.78 20.27 4.80
N SER A 15 22.82 19.62 5.31
CA SER A 15 22.82 18.16 5.48
C SER A 15 21.76 17.69 6.47
N VAL A 16 21.66 18.34 7.64
CA VAL A 16 20.64 18.00 8.66
C VAL A 16 19.22 18.24 8.13
N ASN A 17 19.02 19.29 7.35
CA ASN A 17 17.71 19.56 6.73
C ASN A 17 17.31 18.47 5.73
N LEU A 18 18.23 18.03 4.87
CA LEU A 18 17.99 16.93 3.93
C LEU A 18 17.68 15.61 4.67
N ASP A 19 18.46 15.27 5.69
CA ASP A 19 18.22 14.08 6.51
C ASP A 19 16.85 14.12 7.18
N MET A 20 16.44 15.30 7.67
CA MET A 20 15.11 15.49 8.26
C MET A 20 13.98 15.31 7.23
N MET A 21 14.16 15.80 6.00
CA MET A 21 13.20 15.58 4.91
C MET A 21 13.08 14.09 4.55
N ILE A 22 14.22 13.39 4.41
CA ILE A 22 14.24 11.96 4.11
C ILE A 22 13.56 11.16 5.23
N ALA A 23 13.89 11.45 6.49
CA ALA A 23 13.25 10.81 7.64
C ALA A 23 11.74 11.09 7.69
N GLY A 24 11.32 12.31 7.35
CA GLY A 24 9.92 12.69 7.23
C GLY A 24 9.16 11.87 6.19
N ASN A 25 9.72 11.73 4.99
CA ASN A 25 9.11 10.92 3.92
C ASN A 25 9.04 9.44 4.29
N LYS A 26 10.10 8.90 4.90
CA LYS A 26 10.12 7.52 5.39
C LYS A 26 9.03 7.27 6.44
N ARG A 27 8.81 8.21 7.36
CA ARG A 27 7.72 8.11 8.35
C ARG A 27 6.34 8.08 7.68
N ARG A 28 6.09 8.94 6.68
CA ARG A 28 4.80 8.98 5.95
C ARG A 28 4.56 7.70 5.17
N TYR A 29 5.59 7.18 4.51
CA TYR A 29 5.54 5.90 3.82
C TYR A 29 5.21 4.75 4.79
N ASN A 30 5.88 4.71 5.96
CA ASN A 30 5.57 3.72 6.98
C ASN A 30 4.11 3.80 7.45
N GLN A 31 3.55 5.00 7.62
CA GLN A 31 2.13 5.16 7.97
C GLN A 31 1.18 4.63 6.89
N ALA A 32 1.45 4.96 5.61
CA ALA A 32 0.68 4.41 4.51
C ALA A 32 0.83 2.88 4.40
N SER A 33 2.03 2.36 4.67
CA SER A 33 2.33 0.93 4.72
C SER A 33 1.56 0.22 5.84
N PHE A 34 1.46 0.79 7.04
CA PHE A 34 0.61 0.24 8.10
C PHE A 34 -0.87 0.17 7.69
N ALA A 35 -1.39 1.21 7.04
CA ALA A 35 -2.76 1.20 6.53
C ALA A 35 -2.97 0.09 5.46
N ALA A 36 -2.03 -0.06 4.53
CA ALA A 36 -2.07 -1.11 3.52
C ALA A 36 -1.99 -2.52 4.14
N GLN A 37 -1.17 -2.70 5.17
CA GLN A 37 -1.07 -3.97 5.88
C GLN A 37 -2.36 -4.28 6.66
N SER A 38 -3.00 -3.26 7.25
CA SER A 38 -4.32 -3.42 7.86
C SER A 38 -5.35 -3.92 6.86
N GLY A 39 -5.34 -3.42 5.62
CA GLY A 39 -6.23 -3.91 4.57
C GLY A 39 -5.97 -5.36 4.17
N MET A 40 -4.71 -5.78 4.07
CA MET A 40 -4.36 -7.20 3.85
C MET A 40 -4.85 -8.10 4.98
N ASN A 41 -4.69 -7.66 6.24
CA ASN A 41 -5.15 -8.40 7.40
C ASN A 41 -6.68 -8.49 7.46
N HIS A 42 -7.38 -7.39 7.14
CA HIS A 42 -8.84 -7.39 7.05
C HIS A 42 -9.31 -8.37 5.97
N PHE A 43 -8.70 -8.35 4.79
CA PHE A 43 -9.01 -9.33 3.74
C PHE A 43 -8.80 -10.78 4.22
N ALA A 44 -7.64 -11.06 4.83
CA ALA A 44 -7.34 -12.40 5.34
C ALA A 44 -8.35 -12.88 6.39
N ALA A 45 -8.88 -11.97 7.22
CA ALA A 45 -9.89 -12.27 8.22
C ALA A 45 -11.28 -12.58 7.62
N LEU A 46 -11.59 -12.08 6.43
CA LEU A 46 -12.86 -12.37 5.74
C LEU A 46 -12.92 -13.80 5.19
N GLN A 47 -11.77 -14.47 5.03
CA GLN A 47 -11.65 -15.87 4.59
C GLN A 47 -12.45 -16.18 3.31
N PHE A 48 -12.51 -15.24 2.37
CA PHE A 48 -13.18 -15.47 1.10
C PHE A 48 -12.42 -16.50 0.25
N ASN A 49 -13.16 -17.43 -0.34
CA ASN A 49 -12.63 -18.33 -1.35
C ASN A 49 -12.72 -17.71 -2.76
N TYR A 50 -12.04 -18.34 -3.73
CA TYR A 50 -11.99 -17.85 -5.11
C TYR A 50 -13.39 -17.71 -5.74
N ASP A 51 -14.26 -18.71 -5.56
CA ASP A 51 -15.58 -18.71 -6.19
C ASP A 51 -16.47 -17.60 -5.62
N GLN A 52 -16.41 -17.34 -4.32
CA GLN A 52 -17.10 -16.21 -3.69
C GLN A 52 -16.62 -14.88 -4.25
N LEU A 53 -15.30 -14.67 -4.36
CA LEU A 53 -14.74 -13.44 -4.93
C LEU A 53 -15.11 -13.30 -6.41
N LYS A 54 -15.09 -14.39 -7.17
CA LYS A 54 -15.43 -14.37 -8.59
C LYS A 54 -16.92 -14.10 -8.81
N ASN A 55 -17.80 -14.66 -7.99
CA ASN A 55 -19.23 -14.39 -8.01
C ASN A 55 -19.53 -12.92 -7.66
N LEU A 56 -18.84 -12.34 -6.68
CA LEU A 56 -18.96 -10.92 -6.34
C LEU A 56 -18.47 -10.00 -7.47
N ALA A 57 -17.40 -10.39 -8.15
CA ALA A 57 -16.85 -9.64 -9.29
C ALA A 57 -17.71 -9.75 -10.55
N GLY A 58 -18.43 -10.87 -10.71
CA GLY A 58 -19.15 -11.21 -11.93
C GLY A 58 -18.20 -11.29 -13.13
N ASN A 59 -18.50 -10.53 -14.18
CA ASN A 59 -17.67 -10.45 -15.39
C ASN A 59 -16.51 -9.46 -15.28
N ASN A 60 -16.39 -8.74 -14.16
CA ASN A 60 -15.30 -7.80 -13.99
C ASN A 60 -13.98 -8.53 -13.75
N LEU A 61 -12.92 -7.95 -14.30
CA LEU A 61 -11.54 -8.43 -14.14
C LEU A 61 -10.90 -7.94 -12.83
N GLU A 62 -11.55 -6.98 -12.17
CA GLU A 62 -11.15 -6.42 -10.89
C GLU A 62 -12.38 -6.24 -10.00
N LEU A 63 -12.18 -6.40 -8.69
CA LEU A 63 -13.19 -6.19 -7.66
C LEU A 63 -12.60 -5.33 -6.55
N ASN A 64 -13.14 -4.14 -6.34
CA ASN A 64 -12.88 -3.39 -5.11
C ASN A 64 -13.76 -4.00 -4.02
N LEU A 65 -13.12 -4.73 -3.10
CA LEU A 65 -13.81 -5.50 -2.07
C LEU A 65 -13.99 -4.67 -0.78
N ILE A 66 -12.96 -3.92 -0.40
CA ILE A 66 -12.94 -3.16 0.86
C ILE A 66 -12.44 -1.76 0.55
N ARG A 67 -13.15 -0.76 1.07
CA ARG A 67 -12.66 0.63 1.15
C ARG A 67 -13.04 1.18 2.51
N GLU A 68 -12.04 1.47 3.32
CA GLU A 68 -12.26 1.88 4.71
C GLU A 68 -11.30 2.99 5.13
N ALA A 69 -11.80 3.90 5.96
CA ALA A 69 -10.98 4.86 6.69
C ALA A 69 -10.73 4.32 8.09
N ILE A 70 -9.46 4.12 8.45
CA ILE A 70 -9.08 3.72 9.81
C ILE A 70 -9.29 4.92 10.75
N ASP A 71 -8.90 6.11 10.28
CA ASP A 71 -9.09 7.38 10.98
C ASP A 71 -9.11 8.55 9.97
N ASP A 72 -9.09 9.77 10.50
CA ASP A 72 -9.04 11.01 9.70
C ASP A 72 -7.75 11.21 8.90
N LYS A 73 -6.77 10.31 8.95
CA LYS A 73 -5.47 10.42 8.26
C LYS A 73 -5.08 9.16 7.49
N HIS A 74 -5.66 8.02 7.81
CA HIS A 74 -5.32 6.72 7.27
C HIS A 74 -6.55 6.09 6.64
N SER A 75 -6.39 5.63 5.41
CA SER A 75 -7.40 4.84 4.73
C SER A 75 -6.72 3.75 3.93
N TYR A 76 -7.49 2.72 3.60
CA TYR A 76 -7.01 1.67 2.71
C TYR A 76 -8.14 1.16 1.81
N GLU A 77 -7.71 0.53 0.74
CA GLU A 77 -8.57 -0.13 -0.23
C GLU A 77 -7.97 -1.49 -0.54
N VAL A 78 -8.81 -2.51 -0.65
CA VAL A 78 -8.43 -3.84 -1.09
C VAL A 78 -9.11 -4.13 -2.42
N THR A 79 -8.29 -4.33 -3.44
CA THR A 79 -8.72 -4.67 -4.79
C THR A 79 -8.25 -6.08 -5.13
N ILE A 80 -9.17 -6.90 -5.61
CA ILE A 80 -8.90 -8.23 -6.14
C ILE A 80 -8.76 -8.12 -7.65
N LYS A 81 -7.70 -8.71 -8.21
CA LYS A 81 -7.45 -8.75 -9.66
C LYS A 81 -7.47 -10.19 -10.16
N PHE A 82 -8.26 -10.41 -11.22
CA PHE A 82 -8.47 -11.72 -11.85
C PHE A 82 -7.86 -11.82 -13.24
N CYS A 83 -7.53 -10.72 -13.91
CA CYS A 83 -6.91 -10.80 -15.25
C CYS A 83 -5.40 -10.88 -15.20
N CYS A 84 -4.81 -10.11 -14.31
CA CYS A 84 -3.47 -9.59 -14.50
C CYS A 84 -2.74 -9.59 -13.16
N GLY A 85 -1.60 -10.26 -13.13
CA GLY A 85 -0.73 -10.26 -11.98
C GLY A 85 0.13 -9.00 -11.87
N ARG A 86 1.18 -9.07 -11.06
CA ARG A 86 1.95 -7.89 -10.63
C ARG A 86 2.68 -7.19 -11.79
N LEU A 87 3.12 -7.94 -12.79
CA LEU A 87 3.83 -7.47 -13.98
C LEU A 87 2.95 -7.50 -15.23
N GLY A 88 1.64 -7.68 -15.09
CA GLY A 88 0.71 -7.81 -16.20
C GLY A 88 0.60 -9.22 -16.77
N GLU A 89 1.13 -10.23 -16.08
CA GLU A 89 0.97 -11.63 -16.45
C GLU A 89 -0.49 -12.07 -16.40
N VAL A 90 -0.94 -12.84 -17.40
CA VAL A 90 -2.32 -13.35 -17.43
C VAL A 90 -2.50 -14.42 -16.35
N LEU A 91 -3.46 -14.21 -15.47
CA LEU A 91 -3.78 -15.17 -14.41
C LEU A 91 -4.64 -16.32 -14.96
N GLN A 92 -4.34 -17.53 -14.51
CA GLN A 92 -5.13 -18.71 -14.87
C GLN A 92 -6.41 -18.77 -14.02
N PRO A 93 -7.46 -19.50 -14.47
CA PRO A 93 -8.63 -19.76 -13.65
C PRO A 93 -8.22 -20.35 -12.29
N GLY A 94 -8.78 -19.80 -11.20
CA GLY A 94 -8.41 -20.17 -9.83
C GLY A 94 -7.27 -19.35 -9.24
N GLN A 95 -6.65 -18.47 -10.02
CA GLN A 95 -5.61 -17.57 -9.55
C GLN A 95 -6.14 -16.14 -9.44
N TYR A 96 -5.68 -15.44 -8.41
CA TYR A 96 -6.03 -14.03 -8.21
C TYR A 96 -4.94 -13.32 -7.43
N TYR A 97 -4.87 -12.00 -7.62
CA TYR A 97 -4.03 -11.14 -6.80
C TYR A 97 -4.89 -10.30 -5.89
N VAL A 98 -4.44 -10.17 -4.64
CA VAL A 98 -5.00 -9.23 -3.67
C VAL A 98 -4.05 -8.06 -3.58
N GLN A 99 -4.55 -6.87 -3.88
CA GLN A 99 -3.81 -5.63 -3.78
C GLN A 99 -4.43 -4.77 -2.68
N SER A 100 -3.72 -4.54 -1.58
CA SER A 100 -4.11 -3.52 -0.62
C SER A 100 -3.30 -2.26 -0.82
N THR A 101 -3.98 -1.15 -1.05
CA THR A 101 -3.36 0.19 -1.11
C THR A 101 -3.78 0.96 0.13
N GLY A 102 -2.79 1.42 0.89
CA GLY A 102 -2.97 2.30 2.04
C GLY A 102 -2.54 3.72 1.72
N TRP A 103 -3.24 4.70 2.27
CA TRP A 103 -2.94 6.11 2.13
C TRP A 103 -2.73 6.74 3.49
N TYR A 104 -1.77 7.66 3.53
CA TYR A 104 -1.61 8.61 4.61
C TYR A 104 -1.82 10.03 4.08
N LYS A 105 -2.76 10.75 4.68
CA LYS A 105 -3.01 12.16 4.38
C LYS A 105 -2.58 13.06 5.53
N ARG A 106 -2.00 14.20 5.17
CA ARG A 106 -1.79 15.34 6.08
C ARG A 106 -2.61 16.48 5.49
N ASN A 107 -3.61 16.93 6.23
CA ASN A 107 -4.68 17.82 5.73
C ASN A 107 -5.53 17.11 4.64
N THR A 108 -5.91 17.81 3.57
CA THR A 108 -6.86 17.32 2.55
C THR A 108 -6.22 16.45 1.46
N ASN A 109 -4.89 16.40 1.35
CA ASN A 109 -4.20 15.74 0.25
C ASN A 109 -3.52 14.45 0.71
N HIS A 110 -3.59 13.40 -0.12
CA HIS A 110 -2.81 12.17 0.07
C HIS A 110 -1.33 12.51 -0.11
N GLU A 111 -0.56 12.47 0.97
CA GLU A 111 0.87 12.79 0.93
C GLU A 111 1.74 11.56 0.68
N SER A 112 1.22 10.37 0.99
CA SER A 112 1.92 9.12 0.77
C SER A 112 0.95 7.97 0.54
N SER A 113 1.34 7.03 -0.29
CA SER A 113 0.67 5.76 -0.49
C SER A 113 1.66 4.62 -0.43
N ALA A 114 1.19 3.46 -0.02
CA ALA A 114 1.93 2.21 -0.08
C ALA A 114 0.97 1.12 -0.56
N THR A 115 1.50 0.17 -1.32
CA THR A 115 0.71 -0.92 -1.88
C THR A 115 1.37 -2.25 -1.55
N TYR A 116 0.61 -3.15 -0.94
CA TYR A 116 0.96 -4.56 -0.80
C TYR A 116 0.18 -5.38 -1.82
N GLN A 117 0.85 -6.39 -2.36
CA GLN A 117 0.27 -7.33 -3.30
C GLN A 117 0.63 -8.74 -2.88
N SER A 118 -0.34 -9.64 -2.92
CA SER A 118 -0.13 -11.06 -2.68
C SER A 118 -0.85 -11.88 -3.74
N PHE A 119 -0.20 -12.96 -4.17
CA PHE A 119 -0.74 -13.92 -5.13
C PHE A 119 -1.43 -15.07 -4.40
N TYR A 120 -2.57 -15.49 -4.92
CA TYR A 120 -3.33 -16.64 -4.42
C TYR A 120 -3.68 -17.56 -5.58
N SER A 121 -3.65 -18.87 -5.31
CA SER A 121 -4.07 -19.93 -6.23
C SER A 121 -4.96 -20.90 -5.46
N LEU A 122 -5.98 -21.45 -6.12
CA LEU A 122 -6.82 -22.52 -5.56
C LEU A 122 -6.00 -23.72 -5.07
N ASP A 123 -4.87 -24.01 -5.71
CA ASP A 123 -3.96 -25.11 -5.33
C ASP A 123 -3.20 -24.85 -4.01
N ASN A 124 -3.25 -23.63 -3.47
CA ASN A 124 -2.56 -23.23 -2.24
C ASN A 124 -3.50 -23.10 -1.03
N ASN A 125 -4.75 -23.58 -1.11
CA ASN A 125 -5.72 -23.56 0.00
C ASN A 125 -5.70 -24.87 0.82
N ASP A 126 -4.53 -25.46 1.04
CA ASP A 126 -4.35 -26.46 2.09
C ASP A 126 -4.01 -25.73 3.40
N PHE A 127 -5.05 -25.38 4.15
CA PHE A 127 -4.97 -25.10 5.59
C PHE A 127 -5.86 -26.09 6.34
#